data_AF-A0A7S1EMI0-F1
#
_entry.id   AF-A0A7S1EMI0-F1
#
_cell.length_a   1.000
_cell.length_b   1.000
_cell.length_c   1.000
_cell.angle_alpha   90.00
_cell.angle_beta   90.00
_cell.angle_gamma   90.00
#
_symmetry.space_group_name_H-M   'P 1'
#
loop_
_entity.id
_entity.type
_entity.pdbx_description
1 polymer ?
#
loop_
_entity_poly.entity_id
_entity_poly.type
_entity_poly.pdbx_seq_one_letter_code
_entity_poly.pdbx_strand_id
1 'polypeptide(L)'
;KHHGKREGHSNVEVLEEAKDVGEMGKLSKQLADRQDKVNRLTEELRLAEQVLSDFEAMEEAEVLRKGKAEMPAQVFTSTLPITRQTGEFLFTNEGEREDVTSLNPADIWATYGMTLTEVYDSLGKDNARAFLTSPYTARLPGGEALKDV
;
A
#
# COMPACT_ATOMS: atom_id res chain seq x y z
N LYS A 1 -0.39 -33.17 87.62
CA LYS A 1 -0.78 -33.81 86.34
C LYS A 1 -1.27 -32.73 85.40
N HIS A 2 -0.61 -32.56 84.25
CA HIS A 2 -1.10 -32.09 82.94
C HIS A 2 0.07 -31.43 82.19
N HIS A 3 0.78 -32.25 81.42
CA HIS A 3 1.68 -31.78 80.36
C HIS A 3 0.92 -31.87 79.04
N GLY A 4 0.88 -30.74 78.34
CA GLY A 4 0.26 -30.61 77.04
C GLY A 4 0.95 -31.49 76.00
N LYS A 5 0.14 -32.21 75.23
CA LYS A 5 0.58 -32.85 73.99
C LYS A 5 0.94 -31.74 73.00
N ARG A 6 2.20 -31.71 72.55
CA ARG A 6 2.60 -30.97 71.34
C ARG A 6 2.35 -31.90 70.16
N GLU A 7 1.44 -31.49 69.28
CA GLU A 7 1.24 -32.10 67.97
C GLU A 7 2.43 -31.76 67.09
N GLY A 8 3.21 -32.76 66.73
CA GLY A 8 4.26 -32.65 65.74
C GLY A 8 3.71 -33.09 64.39
N HIS A 9 3.05 -32.18 63.67
CA HIS A 9 2.89 -32.35 62.24
C HIS A 9 4.28 -32.26 61.60
N SER A 10 4.64 -33.24 60.78
CA SER A 10 5.99 -33.37 60.25
C SER A 10 6.28 -32.17 59.33
N ASN A 11 7.38 -31.46 59.57
CA ASN A 11 7.77 -30.28 58.79
C ASN A 11 7.95 -30.58 57.28
N VAL A 12 8.04 -31.85 56.89
CA VAL A 12 8.21 -32.29 55.50
C VAL A 12 6.87 -32.29 54.74
N GLU A 13 5.79 -32.78 55.35
CA GLU A 13 4.44 -32.72 54.76
C GLU A 13 3.98 -31.26 54.58
N VAL A 14 4.28 -30.40 55.55
CA VAL A 14 3.95 -28.97 55.47
C VAL A 14 4.71 -28.27 54.32
N LEU A 15 5.93 -28.73 54.00
CA LEU A 15 6.73 -28.18 52.91
C LEU A 15 6.27 -28.69 51.53
N GLU A 16 5.81 -29.93 51.41
CA GLU A 16 5.24 -30.46 50.16
C GLU A 16 3.87 -29.83 49.86
N GLU A 17 2.98 -29.72 50.86
CA GLU A 17 1.69 -29.03 50.69
C GLU A 17 1.88 -27.55 50.31
N ALA A 18 2.85 -26.86 50.93
CA ALA A 18 3.14 -25.46 50.58
C ALA A 18 3.68 -25.31 49.14
N LYS A 19 4.42 -26.31 48.63
CA LYS A 19 4.93 -26.32 47.25
C LYS A 19 3.80 -26.54 46.25
N ASP A 20 2.91 -27.48 46.51
CA ASP A 20 1.75 -27.78 45.65
C ASP A 20 0.76 -26.61 45.60
N VAL A 21 0.53 -25.93 46.73
CA VAL A 21 -0.27 -24.70 46.78
C VAL A 21 0.40 -23.58 45.97
N GLY A 22 1.73 -23.48 46.03
CA GLY A 22 2.50 -22.52 45.24
C GLY A 22 2.44 -22.79 43.72
N GLU A 23 2.46 -24.06 43.30
CA GLU A 23 2.31 -24.45 41.90
C GLU A 23 0.87 -24.26 41.39
N MET A 24 -0.13 -24.61 42.21
CA MET A 24 -1.54 -24.34 41.94
C MET A 24 -1.83 -22.83 41.79
N GLY A 25 -1.23 -21.99 42.64
CA GLY A 25 -1.36 -20.53 42.52
C GLY A 25 -0.79 -19.99 41.21
N LYS A 26 0.35 -20.54 40.75
CA LYS A 26 0.95 -20.17 39.45
C LYS A 26 0.07 -20.61 38.27
N LEU A 27 -0.45 -21.83 38.31
CA LEU A 27 -1.33 -22.35 37.26
C LEU A 27 -2.64 -21.55 37.18
N SER A 28 -3.23 -21.21 38.32
CA SER A 28 -4.45 -20.40 38.38
C SER A 28 -4.24 -19.01 37.78
N LYS A 29 -3.10 -18.37 38.06
CA LYS A 29 -2.73 -17.09 37.45
C LYS A 29 -2.54 -17.21 35.93
N GLN A 30 -1.82 -18.24 35.46
CA GLN A 30 -1.65 -18.48 34.03
C GLN A 30 -2.97 -18.77 33.31
N LEU A 31 -3.91 -19.44 33.98
CA LEU A 31 -5.24 -19.71 33.44
C LEU A 31 -6.03 -18.40 33.29
N ALA A 32 -5.98 -17.52 34.29
CA ALA A 32 -6.60 -16.20 34.24
C ALA A 32 -6.02 -15.33 33.11
N ASP A 33 -4.69 -15.25 33.01
CA ASP A 33 -4.00 -14.47 31.96
C ASP A 33 -4.36 -14.98 30.55
N ARG A 34 -4.49 -16.31 30.38
CA ARG A 34 -4.91 -16.91 29.12
C ARG A 34 -6.39 -16.64 28.82
N GLN A 35 -7.26 -16.69 29.84
CA GLN A 35 -8.67 -16.37 29.68
C GLN A 35 -8.87 -14.92 29.25
N ASP A 36 -8.12 -13.98 29.84
CA ASP A 36 -8.15 -12.57 29.43
C ASP A 36 -7.68 -12.37 27.99
N LYS A 37 -6.63 -13.10 27.58
CA LYS A 37 -6.15 -13.06 26.19
C LYS A 37 -7.19 -13.61 25.21
N VAL A 38 -7.84 -14.72 25.56
CA VAL A 38 -8.92 -15.30 24.74
C VAL A 38 -10.05 -14.29 24.62
N ASN A 39 -10.49 -13.66 25.71
CA ASN A 39 -11.55 -12.65 25.66
C ASN A 39 -11.20 -11.46 24.75
N ARG A 40 -9.95 -10.98 24.80
CA ARG A 40 -9.49 -9.91 23.89
C ARG A 40 -9.51 -10.33 22.43
N LEU A 41 -8.98 -11.51 22.12
CA LEU A 41 -8.95 -12.03 20.75
C LEU A 41 -10.36 -12.27 20.21
N THR A 42 -11.29 -12.70 21.05
CA THR A 42 -12.70 -12.85 20.68
C THR A 42 -13.34 -11.51 20.30
N GLU A 43 -13.05 -10.43 21.05
CA GLU A 43 -13.55 -9.10 20.69
C GLU A 43 -12.89 -8.54 19.42
N GLU A 44 -11.58 -8.74 19.24
CA GLU A 44 -10.89 -8.35 18.01
C GLU A 44 -11.45 -9.09 16.79
N LEU A 45 -11.72 -10.39 16.92
CA LEU A 45 -12.34 -11.18 15.86
C LEU A 45 -13.75 -10.67 15.54
N ARG A 46 -14.57 -10.40 16.57
CA ARG A 46 -15.92 -9.85 16.39
C ARG A 46 -15.89 -8.50 15.67
N LEU A 47 -14.94 -7.63 16.00
CA LEU A 47 -14.75 -6.35 15.31
C LEU A 47 -14.32 -6.54 13.85
N ALA A 48 -13.41 -7.48 13.58
CA ALA A 48 -12.98 -7.78 12.21
C ALA A 48 -14.13 -8.36 11.36
N GLU A 49 -14.94 -9.26 11.92
CA GLU A 49 -16.13 -9.81 11.27
C GLU A 49 -17.17 -8.72 10.98
N GLN A 50 -17.37 -7.79 11.92
CA GLN A 50 -18.24 -6.62 11.72
C GLN A 50 -17.74 -5.76 10.55
N VAL A 51 -16.44 -5.44 10.51
CA VAL A 51 -15.85 -4.64 9.43
C VAL A 51 -15.96 -5.34 8.08
N LEU A 52 -15.76 -6.66 8.03
CA LEU A 52 -15.92 -7.44 6.80
C LEU A 52 -17.38 -7.46 6.34
N SER A 53 -18.32 -7.70 7.25
CA SER A 53 -19.74 -7.66 6.93
C SER A 53 -20.20 -6.28 6.46
N ASP A 54 -19.71 -5.21 7.09
CA ASP A 54 -20.00 -3.84 6.69
C ASP A 54 -19.42 -3.54 5.29
N PHE A 55 -18.25 -4.10 4.96
CA PHE A 55 -17.62 -3.95 3.66
C PHE A 55 -18.33 -4.77 2.56
N GLU A 56 -18.75 -6.00 2.86
CA GLU A 56 -19.53 -6.85 1.95
C GLU A 56 -20.95 -6.32 1.71
N ALA A 57 -21.52 -5.62 2.69
CA ALA A 57 -22.82 -4.98 2.58
C ALA A 57 -22.77 -3.60 1.88
N MET A 58 -21.58 -3.02 1.68
CA MET A 58 -21.45 -1.78 0.91
C MET A 58 -21.67 -2.06 -0.57
N GLU A 59 -22.70 -1.45 -1.15
CA GLU A 59 -22.85 -1.41 -2.61
C GLU A 59 -21.61 -0.77 -3.26
N GLU A 60 -21.25 -1.22 -4.47
CA GLU A 60 -20.11 -0.73 -5.27
C GLU A 60 -20.04 0.81 -5.32
N ALA A 61 -21.19 1.47 -5.39
CA ALA A 61 -21.30 2.92 -5.39
C ALA A 61 -20.79 3.58 -4.09
N GLU A 62 -20.95 2.91 -2.95
CA GLU A 62 -20.50 3.42 -1.66
C GLU A 62 -19.01 3.16 -1.41
N VAL A 63 -18.47 2.04 -1.91
CA VAL A 63 -17.01 1.78 -1.94
C VAL A 63 -16.31 2.84 -2.79
N LEU A 64 -16.85 3.14 -3.97
CA LEU A 64 -16.37 4.22 -4.84
C LEU A 64 -16.46 5.59 -4.14
N ARG A 65 -17.54 5.86 -3.40
CA ARG A 65 -17.70 7.12 -2.65
C ARG A 65 -16.69 7.26 -1.50
N LYS A 66 -16.47 6.21 -0.70
CA LYS A 66 -15.47 6.24 0.37
C LYS A 66 -14.04 6.31 -0.18
N GLY A 67 -13.73 5.55 -1.23
CA GLY A 67 -12.43 5.61 -1.90
C GLY A 67 -12.10 7.02 -2.44
N LYS A 68 -13.09 7.71 -3.02
CA LYS A 68 -12.95 9.12 -3.45
C LYS A 68 -12.69 10.09 -2.31
N ALA A 69 -13.28 9.86 -1.13
CA ALA A 69 -13.15 10.74 0.02
C ALA A 69 -11.82 10.55 0.78
N GLU A 70 -11.27 9.34 0.79
CA GLU A 70 -10.05 9.02 1.56
C GLU A 70 -8.75 9.22 0.76
N MET A 71 -8.80 9.24 -0.57
CA MET A 71 -7.63 9.44 -1.43
C MET A 71 -7.96 10.36 -2.62
N PRO A 72 -7.91 11.70 -2.46
CA PRO A 72 -8.02 12.60 -3.59
C PRO A 72 -6.80 12.39 -4.51
N ALA A 73 -7.00 11.66 -5.61
CA ALA A 73 -5.98 11.48 -6.63
C ALA A 73 -5.92 12.74 -7.49
N GLN A 74 -4.77 13.40 -7.53
CA GLN A 74 -4.48 14.47 -8.49
C GLN A 74 -3.98 13.84 -9.79
N VAL A 75 -4.50 14.32 -10.91
CA VAL A 75 -4.20 13.77 -12.23
C VAL A 75 -3.50 14.80 -13.07
N PHE A 76 -2.28 14.49 -13.49
CA PHE A 76 -1.53 15.33 -14.42
C PHE A 76 -1.53 14.68 -15.80
N THR A 77 -1.91 15.43 -16.82
CA THR A 77 -1.85 14.99 -18.21
C THR A 77 -0.95 15.91 -19.02
N SER A 78 -0.33 15.39 -20.08
CA SER A 78 0.25 16.27 -21.10
C SER A 78 -0.86 17.09 -21.76
N THR A 79 -0.51 18.18 -22.45
CA THR A 79 -1.49 18.98 -23.19
C THR A 79 -1.96 18.30 -24.49
N LEU A 80 -1.39 17.15 -24.84
CA LEU A 80 -1.76 16.40 -26.05
C LEU A 80 -3.11 15.67 -25.91
N PRO A 81 -3.92 15.60 -26.98
CA PRO A 81 -5.28 15.04 -26.92
C PRO A 81 -5.36 13.61 -26.37
N ILE A 82 -4.39 12.75 -26.66
CA ILE A 82 -4.44 11.33 -26.27
C ILE A 82 -4.35 11.15 -24.75
N THR A 83 -3.46 11.88 -24.09
CA THR A 83 -3.33 11.82 -22.62
C THR A 83 -4.52 12.52 -21.96
N ARG A 84 -5.01 13.60 -22.58
CA ARG A 84 -6.18 14.33 -22.08
C ARG A 84 -7.43 13.45 -22.07
N GLN A 85 -7.73 12.79 -23.20
CA GLN A 85 -8.87 11.88 -23.35
C GLN A 85 -8.75 10.66 -22.43
N THR A 86 -7.54 10.13 -22.25
CA THR A 86 -7.30 9.03 -21.31
C THR A 86 -7.57 9.48 -19.88
N GLY A 87 -7.13 10.68 -19.50
CA GLY A 87 -7.43 11.29 -18.20
C GLY A 87 -8.94 11.51 -18.01
N GLU A 88 -9.63 12.04 -19.01
CA GLU A 88 -11.09 12.22 -19.01
C GLU A 88 -11.84 10.89 -18.83
N PHE A 89 -11.36 9.81 -19.45
CA PHE A 89 -11.96 8.48 -19.34
C PHE A 89 -11.71 7.81 -17.98
N LEU A 90 -10.49 7.90 -17.46
CA LEU A 90 -10.12 7.24 -16.20
C LEU A 90 -10.61 8.00 -14.97
N PHE A 91 -10.76 9.33 -15.08
CA PHE A 91 -11.15 10.21 -13.99
C PHE A 91 -12.39 11.00 -14.38
N THR A 92 -13.53 10.31 -14.37
CA THR A 92 -14.81 10.82 -14.87
C THR A 92 -15.46 11.85 -13.96
N ASN A 93 -15.05 11.97 -12.68
CA ASN A 93 -15.68 12.87 -11.71
C ASN A 93 -14.72 13.26 -10.55
N GLU A 94 -14.61 14.57 -10.31
CA GLU A 94 -14.20 15.25 -9.06
C GLU A 94 -12.71 15.28 -8.63
N GLY A 95 -11.77 14.74 -9.42
CA GLY A 95 -10.34 14.96 -9.19
C GLY A 95 -9.84 16.29 -9.80
N GLU A 96 -8.91 16.98 -9.13
CA GLU A 96 -8.19 18.08 -9.76
C GLU A 96 -7.29 17.52 -10.88
N ARG A 97 -7.62 17.92 -12.11
CA ARG A 97 -6.86 17.55 -13.32
C ARG A 97 -6.13 18.77 -13.83
N GLU A 98 -4.83 18.64 -14.01
CA GLU A 98 -4.00 19.71 -14.56
C GLU A 98 -3.34 19.25 -15.86
N ASP A 99 -3.49 20.07 -16.89
CA ASP A 99 -2.81 19.91 -18.17
C ASP A 99 -1.44 20.60 -18.11
N VAL A 100 -0.37 19.80 -18.15
CA VAL A 100 1.01 20.26 -17.94
C VAL A 100 1.80 20.12 -19.23
N THR A 101 2.31 21.25 -19.73
CA THR A 101 3.11 21.27 -20.97
C THR A 101 4.44 20.54 -20.85
N SER A 102 5.06 20.50 -19.67
CA SER A 102 6.31 19.74 -19.44
C SER A 102 6.11 18.22 -19.42
N LEU A 103 4.87 17.73 -19.45
CA LEU A 103 4.57 16.31 -19.64
C LEU A 103 4.39 15.95 -21.13
N ASN A 104 4.53 16.91 -22.04
CA ASN A 104 4.54 16.61 -23.47
C ASN A 104 5.78 15.77 -23.81
N PRO A 105 5.65 14.82 -24.74
CA PRO A 105 6.82 14.10 -25.25
C PRO A 105 7.79 15.08 -25.92
N ALA A 106 9.07 14.68 -25.97
CA ALA A 106 10.11 15.43 -26.67
C ALA A 106 9.65 15.83 -28.08
N ASP A 107 9.82 17.11 -28.43
CA ASP A 107 9.44 17.60 -29.74
C ASP A 107 10.38 17.03 -30.81
N ILE A 108 9.83 16.24 -31.74
CA ILE A 108 10.54 15.67 -32.88
C ILE A 108 10.34 16.49 -34.18
N TRP A 109 9.63 17.61 -34.07
CA TRP A 109 9.39 18.65 -35.05
C TRP A 109 9.16 18.14 -36.48
N ALA A 110 10.14 18.31 -37.37
CA ALA A 110 10.04 17.99 -38.79
C ALA A 110 9.74 16.51 -39.09
N THR A 111 9.89 15.64 -38.09
CA THR A 111 9.63 14.20 -38.18
C THR A 111 8.32 13.77 -37.51
N TYR A 112 7.54 14.72 -36.99
CA TYR A 112 6.25 14.42 -36.39
C TYR A 112 5.31 13.75 -37.40
N GLY A 113 4.71 12.62 -37.00
CA GLY A 113 3.82 11.83 -37.85
C GLY A 113 4.52 10.93 -38.86
N MET A 114 5.86 10.92 -38.91
CA MET A 114 6.62 9.98 -39.73
C MET A 114 6.85 8.67 -38.97
N THR A 115 6.86 7.56 -39.70
CA THR A 115 7.41 6.29 -39.24
C THR A 115 8.94 6.38 -39.17
N LEU A 116 9.57 5.50 -38.38
CA LEU A 116 11.04 5.45 -38.31
C LEU A 116 11.68 5.22 -39.68
N THR A 117 11.05 4.42 -40.55
CA THR A 117 11.55 4.17 -41.92
C THR A 117 11.51 5.45 -42.75
N GLU A 118 10.42 6.22 -42.71
CA GLU A 118 10.32 7.50 -43.41
C GLU A 118 11.33 8.54 -42.88
N VAL A 119 11.62 8.52 -41.57
CA VAL A 119 12.68 9.35 -40.98
C VAL A 119 14.06 8.97 -41.53
N TYR A 120 14.34 7.67 -41.67
CA TYR A 120 15.59 7.18 -42.27
C TYR A 120 15.75 7.52 -43.74
N ASP A 121 14.65 7.54 -44.49
CA ASP A 121 14.65 7.85 -45.92
C ASP A 121 14.70 9.37 -46.17
N SER A 122 14.11 10.17 -45.29
CA SER A 122 14.03 11.64 -45.40
C SER A 122 15.22 12.37 -44.78
N LEU A 123 15.79 11.85 -43.69
CA LEU A 123 16.99 12.38 -43.08
C LEU A 123 18.22 11.66 -43.65
N GLY A 124 19.31 12.40 -43.85
CA GLY A 124 20.59 11.77 -44.14
C GLY A 124 20.89 10.68 -43.09
N LYS A 125 21.33 9.50 -43.56
CA LYS A 125 21.52 8.30 -42.71
C LYS A 125 22.30 8.58 -41.42
N ASP A 126 23.24 9.52 -41.46
CA ASP A 126 24.06 9.89 -40.31
C ASP A 126 23.26 10.61 -39.20
N ASN A 127 22.27 11.44 -39.55
CA ASN A 127 21.45 12.16 -38.58
C ASN A 127 20.44 11.24 -37.88
N ALA A 128 19.73 10.41 -38.64
CA ALA A 128 18.82 9.41 -38.09
C ALA A 128 19.59 8.40 -37.21
N ARG A 129 20.78 7.97 -37.66
CA ARG A 129 21.64 7.05 -36.89
C ARG A 129 22.20 7.68 -35.63
N ALA A 130 22.61 8.95 -35.66
CA ALA A 130 23.06 9.66 -34.47
C ALA A 130 21.94 9.75 -33.42
N PHE A 131 20.71 10.07 -33.84
CA PHE A 131 19.55 10.10 -32.95
C PHE A 131 19.25 8.73 -32.33
N LEU A 132 19.29 7.66 -33.13
CA LEU A 132 19.01 6.30 -32.62
C LEU A 132 20.14 5.73 -31.75
N THR A 133 21.37 6.19 -31.94
CA THR A 133 22.51 5.76 -31.13
C THR A 133 22.60 6.55 -29.82
N SER A 134 22.21 7.82 -29.83
CA SER A 134 22.32 8.70 -28.67
C SER A 134 21.15 9.70 -28.60
N PRO A 135 19.91 9.23 -28.36
CA PRO A 135 18.73 10.09 -28.30
C PRO A 135 18.77 11.07 -27.12
N TYR A 136 19.63 10.80 -26.13
CA TYR A 136 19.86 11.71 -25.02
C TYR A 136 20.53 13.02 -25.42
N THR A 137 21.41 12.99 -26.43
CA THR A 137 22.23 14.15 -26.82
C THR A 137 21.97 14.66 -28.23
N ALA A 138 21.56 13.77 -29.15
CA ALA A 138 21.25 14.11 -30.52
C ALA A 138 19.83 14.67 -30.64
N ARG A 139 19.64 15.58 -31.59
CA ARG A 139 18.35 16.22 -31.91
C ARG A 139 17.94 15.86 -33.32
N LEU A 140 16.64 15.63 -33.52
CA LEU A 140 16.06 15.63 -34.87
C LEU A 140 15.93 17.08 -35.36
N PRO A 141 15.87 17.33 -36.68
CA PRO A 141 15.86 18.69 -37.21
C PRO A 141 14.72 19.56 -36.65
N GLY A 142 15.10 20.62 -35.96
CA GLY A 142 14.19 21.56 -35.31
C GLY A 142 13.53 21.05 -34.02
N GLY A 143 13.88 19.86 -33.56
CA GLY A 143 13.34 19.25 -32.34
C GLY A 143 14.27 19.35 -31.12
N GLU A 144 13.88 18.63 -30.07
CA GLU A 144 14.53 18.52 -28.77
C GLU A 144 15.37 17.22 -28.67
N ALA A 145 16.32 17.20 -27.74
CA ALA A 145 16.97 15.98 -27.27
C ALA A 145 16.38 15.60 -25.91
N LEU A 146 16.49 14.33 -25.49
CA LEU A 146 15.94 13.92 -24.19
C LEU A 146 16.57 14.63 -22.99
N LYS A 147 17.75 15.23 -23.13
CA LYS A 147 18.35 16.07 -22.07
C LYS A 147 17.67 17.43 -21.89
N ASP A 148 16.87 17.86 -22.88
CA ASP A 148 16.19 19.16 -22.89
C ASP A 148 14.77 19.07 -22.27
N VAL A 149 14.28 17.84 -22.06
CA VAL A 149 12.97 17.47 -21.47
C VAL A 149 13.15 17.10 -20.00
#